data_AF-A0A381SNL4-F1
#
_entry.id   AF-A0A381SNL4-F1
#
_cell.length_a   1.000
_cell.length_b   1.000
_cell.length_c   1.000
_cell.angle_alpha   90.00
_cell.angle_beta   90.00
_cell.angle_gamma   90.00
#
_symmetry.space_group_name_H-M   'P 1'
#
loop_
_entity.id
_entity.type
_entity.pdbx_description
1 polymer ?
#
loop_
_entity_poly.entity_id
_entity_poly.type
_entity_poly.pdbx_seq_one_letter_code
_entity_poly.pdbx_strand_id
1 'polypeptide(L)' 'MDYTEILGWTATALLLVGYYLNAKQYIYSWLVWLVGNSMMMIYAMLIQSYSVAFLSIVLVFLNIFGFYSWRKNKS' A
#
# COMPACT_ATOMS: atom_id res chain seq x y z
N MET A 1 -16.06 -14.23 10.43
CA MET A 1 -14.84 -13.62 9.87
C MET A 1 -14.03 -13.14 11.03
N ASP A 2 -12.80 -13.61 11.12
CA ASP A 2 -11.88 -13.15 12.14
C ASP A 2 -11.44 -11.71 11.85
N TYR A 3 -11.19 -10.92 12.89
CA TYR A 3 -10.80 -9.51 12.75
C TYR A 3 -9.55 -9.33 11.87
N THR A 4 -8.66 -10.33 11.88
CA THR A 4 -7.46 -10.39 11.04
C THR A 4 -7.80 -10.55 9.56
N GLU A 5 -8.77 -11.38 9.22
CA GLU A 5 -9.21 -11.58 7.83
C GLU A 5 -9.84 -10.30 7.25
N ILE A 6 -10.70 -9.63 8.03
CA ILE A 6 -11.33 -8.38 7.61
C ILE A 6 -10.25 -7.33 7.34
N LEU A 7 -9.23 -7.25 8.21
CA LEU A 7 -8.11 -6.32 8.06
C LEU A 7 -7.28 -6.64 6.80
N GLY A 8 -6.97 -7.92 6.56
CA GLY A 8 -6.25 -8.36 5.36
C GLY A 8 -7.01 -8.06 4.07
N TRP A 9 -8.31 -8.35 4.02
CA TRP A 9 -9.17 -8.03 2.87
C TRP A 9 -9.32 -6.51 2.66
N THR A 10 -9.42 -5.73 3.74
CA THR A 10 -9.46 -4.26 3.67
C THR A 10 -8.16 -3.70 3.10
N ALA A 11 -7.01 -4.17 3.58
CA ALA A 11 -5.70 -3.78 3.04
C ALA A 11 -5.58 -4.14 1.55
N THR A 12 -6.05 -5.34 1.17
CA THR A 12 -6.04 -5.83 -0.21
C THR A 12 -6.92 -4.96 -1.12
N ALA A 13 -8.12 -4.61 -0.67
CA ALA A 13 -9.03 -3.73 -1.40
C ALA A 13 -8.41 -2.34 -1.62
N LEU A 14 -7.78 -1.75 -0.59
CA LEU A 14 -7.06 -0.48 -0.72
C LEU A 14 -5.93 -0.57 -1.74
N LEU A 15 -5.13 -1.64 -1.71
CA LEU A 15 -4.06 -1.85 -2.67
C LEU A 15 -4.59 -1.89 -4.10
N LEU A 16 -5.68 -2.62 -4.35
CA LEU A 16 -6.35 -2.70 -5.66
C LEU A 16 -6.87 -1.33 -6.12
N VAL A 17 -7.48 -0.55 -5.23
CA VAL A 17 -7.91 0.83 -5.54
C VAL A 17 -6.69 1.70 -5.89
N GLY A 18 -5.57 1.54 -5.19
CA GLY A 18 -4.31 2.19 -5.52
C GLY A 18 -3.81 1.82 -6.93
N TYR A 19 -3.85 0.52 -7.29
CA TYR A 19 -3.48 0.05 -8.64
C TYR A 19 -4.39 0.65 -9.72
N TYR A 20 -5.69 0.71 -9.47
CA TYR A 20 -6.65 1.32 -10.38
C TYR A 20 -6.39 2.82 -10.58
N LEU A 21 -6.14 3.56 -9.51
CA LEU A 21 -5.79 4.99 -9.58
C LEU A 21 -4.46 5.21 -10.29
N ASN A 22 -3.49 4.33 -10.07
CA ASN A 22 -2.18 4.40 -10.71
C ASN A 22 -2.29 4.16 -12.22
N ALA A 23 -3.11 3.20 -12.65
CA ALA A 23 -3.40 2.95 -14.06
C ALA A 23 -4.04 4.16 -14.75
N LYS A 24 -4.84 4.95 -14.02
CA LYS A 24 -5.39 6.24 -14.50
C LYS A 24 -4.41 7.42 -14.36
N GLN A 25 -3.17 7.17 -13.96
CA GLN A 25 -2.12 8.18 -13.72
C GLN A 25 -2.49 9.28 -12.71
N TYR A 26 -3.34 8.96 -11.73
CA TYR A 26 -3.65 9.87 -10.62
C TYR A 26 -2.57 9.81 -9.55
N ILE A 27 -2.03 10.97 -9.17
CA ILE A 27 -0.99 11.07 -8.14
C ILE A 27 -1.46 10.58 -6.76
N TYR A 28 -2.77 10.64 -6.50
CA TYR A 28 -3.39 10.12 -5.28
C TYR A 28 -3.22 8.60 -5.12
N SER A 29 -2.87 7.86 -6.18
CA SER A 29 -2.60 6.42 -6.10
C SER A 29 -1.50 6.10 -5.08
N TRP A 30 -0.49 6.96 -4.98
CA TRP A 30 0.63 6.77 -4.07
C TRP A 30 0.21 6.89 -2.60
N LEU A 31 -0.72 7.81 -2.28
CA LEU A 31 -1.27 7.93 -0.93
C LEU A 31 -2.12 6.70 -0.57
N VAL A 32 -2.96 6.24 -1.50
CA VAL A 32 -3.78 5.05 -1.29
C VAL A 32 -2.92 3.80 -1.11
N TRP A 33 -1.86 3.63 -1.92
CA TRP A 33 -0.90 2.55 -1.73
C TRP A 33 -0.10 2.66 -0.43
N LEU A 34 0.24 3.87 0.01
CA LEU A 34 0.91 4.06 1.29
C LEU A 34 0.03 3.55 2.44
N VAL A 35 -1.23 3.97 2.49
CA VAL A 35 -2.18 3.52 3.52
C VAL A 35 -2.41 2.01 3.42
N GLY A 36 -2.61 1.47 2.21
CA GLY A 36 -2.81 0.04 1.98
C GLY A 36 -1.61 -0.81 2.45
N ASN A 37 -0.38 -0.39 2.14
CA ASN A 37 0.82 -1.10 2.58
C ASN A 37 1.07 -0.96 4.09
N SER A 38 0.74 0.18 4.71
CA SER A 38 0.78 0.30 6.17
C SER A 38 -0.20 -0.66 6.85
N MET A 39 -1.43 -0.80 6.33
CA MET A 39 -2.40 -1.79 6.84
C MET A 39 -1.93 -3.24 6.58
N MET A 40 -1.37 -3.52 5.41
CA MET A 40 -0.81 -4.84 5.07
C MET A 40 0.37 -5.21 5.96
N MET A 41 1.19 -4.23 6.35
CA MET A 41 2.28 -4.44 7.31
C MET A 41 1.74 -4.87 8.68
N ILE A 42 0.70 -4.19 9.19
CA ILE A 42 0.05 -4.55 10.46
C ILE A 42 -0.55 -5.95 10.37
N TYR A 43 -1.26 -6.26 9.28
CA TYR A 43 -1.78 -7.60 9.00
C TYR A 43 -0.67 -8.66 9.04
N ALA A 44 0.43 -8.42 8.33
CA ALA A 44 1.55 -9.35 8.21
C ALA A 44 2.22 -9.63 9.57
N MET A 45 2.32 -8.63 10.45
CA MET A 45 2.83 -8.84 11.81
C MET A 45 1.88 -9.72 12.65
N LEU A 46 0.56 -9.53 12.51
CA LEU A 46 -0.44 -10.31 13.23
C LEU A 46 -0.42 -11.79 12.81
N ILE A 47 -0.23 -12.06 11.51
CA ILE A 47 -0.11 -13.44 10.99
C ILE A 47 1.33 -13.99 11.05
N GLN A 48 2.27 -13.28 11.70
CA GLN A 48 3.68 -13.64 11.83
C GLN A 48 4.38 -13.90 10.47
N SER A 49 3.91 -13.25 9.41
CA SER A 49 4.50 -13.33 8.07
C SER A 49 5.53 -12.23 7.87
N TYR A 50 6.75 -12.49 8.34
CA TYR A 50 7.86 -11.54 8.28
C TYR A 50 8.21 -11.13 6.84
N SER A 51 8.09 -12.03 5.87
CA SER A 51 8.34 -11.74 4.45
C SER A 51 7.39 -10.67 3.91
N VAL A 52 6.09 -10.78 4.23
CA VAL A 52 5.07 -9.81 3.78
C VAL A 52 5.22 -8.48 4.53
N ALA A 53 5.58 -8.53 5.82
CA ALA A 53 5.84 -7.33 6.60
C ALA A 53 7.04 -6.54 6.04
N PHE A 54 8.15 -7.22 5.75
CA PHE A 54 9.33 -6.59 5.14
C PHE A 54 9.02 -6.01 3.76
N LEU A 55 8.32 -6.77 2.91
CA LEU A 55 7.85 -6.28 1.61
C LEU A 55 7.02 -4.99 1.76
N SER A 56 6.06 -5.00 2.68
CA SER A 56 5.16 -3.85 2.92
C SER A 56 5.93 -2.62 3.39
N ILE A 57 6.94 -2.79 4.25
CA ILE A 57 7.82 -1.69 4.71
C ILE A 57 8.57 -1.08 3.52
N VAL A 58 9.19 -1.91 2.69
CA VAL A 58 9.92 -1.45 1.49
C VAL A 58 8.96 -0.73 0.54
N LEU A 59 7.75 -1.26 0.33
CA LEU A 59 6.73 -0.64 -0.51
C LEU A 59 6.27 0.72 0.04
N VAL A 60 6.13 0.89 1.37
CA VAL A 60 5.84 2.21 1.97
C VAL A 60 6.90 3.23 1.58
N PHE A 61 8.19 2.90 1.71
CA PHE A 61 9.27 3.81 1.30
C PHE A 61 9.25 4.11 -0.20
N LEU A 62 9.02 3.09 -1.04
CA LEU A 62 8.91 3.27 -2.48
C LEU A 62 7.69 4.12 -2.86
N ASN A 63 6.58 4.02 -2.15
CA ASN A 63 5.39 4.85 -2.42
C ASN A 63 5.67 6.33 -2.12
N ILE A 64 6.41 6.62 -1.04
CA ILE A 64 6.87 7.97 -0.72
C ILE A 64 7.78 8.48 -1.85
N PHE A 65 8.78 7.71 -2.25
CA PHE A 65 9.68 8.08 -3.34
C PHE A 65 8.94 8.28 -4.68
N GLY A 66 8.03 7.37 -5.02
CA GLY A 66 7.19 7.43 -6.21
C GLY A 66 6.34 8.68 -6.25
N PHE A 67 5.74 9.06 -5.11
CA PHE A 67 4.97 10.31 -4.99
C PHE A 67 5.84 11.54 -5.29
N TYR A 68 7.04 11.65 -4.70
CA TYR A 68 7.94 12.77 -4.97
C TYR A 68 8.43 12.80 -6.43
N SER A 69 8.80 11.65 -6.98
CA SER A 69 9.27 11.53 -8.37
C SER A 69 8.19 11.93 -9.37
N TRP A 70 6.95 11.44 -9.18
CA TRP A 70 5.84 11.76 -10.10
C TRP A 70 5.38 13.21 -9.99
N ARG A 71 5.46 13.81 -8.80
CA ARG A 71 5.21 15.25 -8.62
C ARG A 71 6.23 16.10 -9.37
N LYS A 72 7.50 15.70 -9.37
CA LYS A 72 8.57 16.41 -10.09
C LYS A 72 8.44 16.28 -11.61
N ASN A 73 7.96 15.14 -12.11
CA ASN A 73 7.85 14.86 -13.54
C ASN A 73 6.59 15.43 -14.22
N LYS A 74 5.61 15.92 -13.43
CA LYS A 74 4.41 16.64 -13.92
C LYS A 74 4.49 18.16 -13.70
N SER A 75 5.64 18.68 -13.25
CA SER A 75 5.90 20.12 -13.10
C SER A 75 6.61 20.69 -14.33
#